data_AF-A0A914JD64-F1
#
_entry.id   AF-A0A914JD64-F1
#
_cell.length_a   1.000
_cell.length_b   1.000
_cell.length_c   1.000
_cell.angle_alpha   90.00
_cell.angle_beta   90.00
_cell.angle_gamma   90.00
#
_symmetry.space_group_name_H-M   'P 1'
#
loop_
_entity.id
_entity.type
_entity.pdbx_description
1 polymer ?
#
loop_
_entity_poly.entity_id
_entity_poly.type
_entity_poly.pdbx_seq_one_letter_code
_entity_poly.pdbx_strand_id
1 'polypeptide(L)'
;MEEVCRFVDKYDMKDLWKVLEYWFDARLTFSTVCKIASIAYVYKFDVLYKKCISLIKSLQLFAKEMDDFNLLRVEILRDIIFP
;
A
#
# COMPACT_ATOMS: atom_id res chain seq x y z
N MET A 1 10.37 -0.88 6.79
CA MET A 1 9.10 -1.61 6.57
C MET A 1 9.23 -2.62 5.44
N GLU A 2 9.70 -2.22 4.25
CA GLU A 2 9.92 -3.17 3.15
C GLU A 2 10.87 -4.32 3.51
N GLU A 3 11.93 -4.06 4.29
CA GLU A 3 12.85 -5.10 4.76
C GLU A 3 12.15 -6.21 5.57
N VAL A 4 11.15 -5.84 6.38
CA VAL A 4 10.37 -6.79 7.17
C VAL A 4 9.50 -7.63 6.24
N CYS A 5 8.79 -7.02 5.30
CA CYS A 5 7.98 -7.76 4.33
C CYS A 5 8.83 -8.72 3.50
N ARG A 6 10.01 -8.26 3.04
CA ARG A 6 10.97 -9.08 2.30
C ARG A 6 11.47 -10.28 3.11
N PHE A 7 11.73 -10.08 4.39
CA PHE A 7 12.16 -11.15 5.28
C PHE A 7 11.05 -12.17 5.47
N VAL A 8 9.84 -11.73 5.81
CA VAL A 8 8.69 -12.62 6.04
C VAL A 8 8.34 -13.42 4.79
N ASP A 9 8.36 -12.78 3.61
CA ASP A 9 8.13 -13.42 2.30
C ASP A 9 9.22 -14.46 2.00
N LYS A 10 10.50 -14.09 2.17
CA LYS A 10 11.65 -14.97 1.90
C LYS A 10 11.64 -16.26 2.71
N TYR A 11 11.13 -16.23 3.93
CA TYR A 11 11.11 -17.38 4.84
C TYR A 11 9.73 -18.06 4.95
N ASP A 12 8.76 -17.71 4.09
CA ASP A 12 7.38 -18.25 4.08
C ASP A 12 6.70 -18.23 5.47
N MET A 13 6.90 -17.13 6.21
CA MET A 13 6.39 -16.99 7.58
C MET A 13 4.90 -16.57 7.58
N LYS A 14 4.01 -17.52 7.27
CA LYS A 14 2.57 -17.28 7.03
C LYS A 14 1.82 -16.58 8.17
N ASP A 15 2.11 -16.91 9.43
CA ASP A 15 1.44 -16.26 10.56
C ASP A 15 1.88 -14.81 10.72
N LEU A 16 3.17 -14.55 10.53
CA LEU A 16 3.73 -13.20 10.58
C LEU A 16 3.25 -12.37 9.38
N TRP A 17 2.95 -13.01 8.24
CA TRP A 17 2.32 -12.36 7.09
C TRP A 17 0.96 -11.76 7.42
N LYS A 18 0.11 -12.53 8.12
CA LYS A 18 -1.20 -12.03 8.59
C LYS A 18 -1.07 -10.89 9.59
N VAL A 19 -0.08 -10.99 10.49
CA VAL A 19 0.22 -9.92 11.45
C VAL A 19 0.66 -8.66 10.73
N LEU A 20 1.48 -8.77 9.68
CA LEU A 20 1.88 -7.63 8.86
C LEU A 20 0.68 -6.98 8.17
N GLU A 21 -0.20 -7.76 7.56
CA GLU A 21 -1.40 -7.22 6.93
C GLU A 21 -2.26 -6.43 7.92
N TYR A 22 -2.51 -6.99 9.11
CA TYR A 22 -3.23 -6.29 10.19
C TYR A 22 -2.50 -5.02 10.66
N TRP A 23 -1.18 -5.10 10.82
CA TRP A 23 -0.35 -3.99 11.27
C TRP A 23 -0.33 -2.82 10.28
N PHE A 24 -0.37 -3.12 8.98
CA PHE A 24 -0.50 -2.11 7.92
C PHE A 24 -1.91 -1.53 7.86
N ASP A 25 -2.95 -2.37 7.94
CA ASP A 25 -4.35 -1.91 7.94
C ASP A 25 -4.61 -0.95 9.11
N ALA A 26 -4.10 -1.27 10.30
CA ALA A 26 -4.20 -0.42 11.49
C ALA A 26 -3.44 0.92 11.37
N ARG A 27 -2.48 1.03 10.45
CA ARG A 27 -1.71 2.26 10.16
C ARG A 27 -2.15 2.97 8.90
N LEU A 28 -3.24 2.51 8.28
CA LEU A 28 -3.75 3.11 7.05
C LEU A 28 -4.34 4.49 7.36
N THR A 29 -3.60 5.53 7.00
CA THR A 29 -3.98 6.94 7.17
C THR A 29 -3.68 7.70 5.90
N PHE A 30 -4.20 8.92 5.76
CA PHE A 30 -3.92 9.74 4.59
C PHE A 30 -2.41 9.95 4.36
N SER A 31 -1.61 10.17 5.41
CA SER A 31 -0.17 10.40 5.28
C SER A 31 0.65 9.13 4.97
N THR A 32 0.08 7.95 5.19
CA THR A 32 0.77 6.66 5.00
C THR A 32 0.26 5.87 3.80
N VAL A 33 -0.87 6.25 3.22
CA VAL A 33 -1.59 5.45 2.20
C VAL A 33 -0.74 5.16 0.96
N CYS A 34 0.03 6.12 0.44
CA CYS A 34 0.85 5.91 -0.76
C CYS A 34 1.99 4.90 -0.51
N LYS A 35 2.63 5.00 0.66
CA LYS A 35 3.68 4.06 1.09
C LYS A 35 3.11 2.66 1.30
N ILE A 36 1.96 2.55 1.98
CA ILE A 36 1.30 1.27 2.22
C ILE A 36 0.79 0.67 0.90
N ALA A 37 0.25 1.47 -0.02
CA ALA A 37 -0.15 1.01 -1.35
C ALA A 37 1.01 0.38 -2.12
N SER A 38 2.19 1.01 -2.08
CA SER A 38 3.40 0.51 -2.73
C SER A 38 3.85 -0.83 -2.15
N ILE A 39 3.85 -0.96 -0.82
CA ILE A 39 4.15 -2.23 -0.14
C ILE A 39 3.10 -3.29 -0.50
N ALA A 40 1.82 -2.95 -0.39
CA ALA A 40 0.72 -3.88 -0.66
C ALA A 40 0.75 -4.41 -2.10
N TYR A 41 1.12 -3.55 -3.07
CA TYR A 41 1.30 -3.94 -4.46
C TYR A 41 2.49 -4.90 -4.64
N VAL A 42 3.67 -4.54 -4.13
CA VAL A 42 4.90 -5.34 -4.30
C VAL A 42 4.77 -6.72 -3.66
N TYR A 43 4.18 -6.78 -2.47
CA TYR A 43 4.04 -8.01 -1.69
C TYR A 43 2.67 -8.68 -1.86
N LYS A 44 1.82 -8.25 -2.79
CA LYS A 44 0.52 -8.90 -3.09
C LYS A 44 -0.42 -9.01 -1.88
N PHE A 45 -0.49 -7.98 -1.04
CA PHE A 45 -1.56 -7.84 -0.05
C PHE A 45 -2.83 -7.31 -0.73
N ASP A 46 -3.53 -8.15 -1.50
CA ASP A 46 -4.57 -7.73 -2.44
C ASP A 46 -5.73 -6.94 -1.78
N VAL A 47 -6.18 -7.37 -0.60
CA VAL A 47 -7.28 -6.72 0.13
C VAL A 47 -6.83 -5.35 0.62
N LEU A 48 -5.65 -5.27 1.23
CA LEU A 48 -5.04 -4.03 1.69
C LEU A 48 -4.78 -3.07 0.53
N TYR A 49 -4.30 -3.57 -0.61
CA TYR A 49 -4.05 -2.77 -1.80
C TYR A 49 -5.34 -2.11 -2.30
N LYS A 50 -6.42 -2.89 -2.44
CA LYS A 50 -7.73 -2.35 -2.84
C LYS A 50 -8.25 -1.28 -1.88
N LYS A 51 -8.07 -1.47 -0.57
CA LYS A 51 -8.39 -0.44 0.45
C LYS A 51 -7.56 0.83 0.24
N CYS A 52 -6.26 0.70 0.00
CA CYS A 52 -5.38 1.85 -0.26
C CYS A 52 -5.81 2.62 -1.51
N ILE A 53 -6.08 1.92 -2.62
CA ILE A 53 -6.55 2.56 -3.86
C ILE A 53 -7.88 3.28 -3.65
N SER A 54 -8.83 2.64 -2.94
CA SER A 54 -10.12 3.26 -2.61
C SER A 54 -9.94 4.54 -1.79
N LEU A 55 -9.07 4.52 -0.79
CA LEU A 55 -8.77 5.69 0.04
C LEU A 55 -8.11 6.81 -0.77
N ILE A 56 -7.11 6.48 -1.60
CA ILE A 56 -6.44 7.47 -2.46
C ILE A 56 -7.43 8.10 -3.45
N LYS A 57 -8.30 7.31 -4.08
CA LYS A 57 -9.35 7.80 -4.98
C LYS A 57 -10.31 8.75 -4.25
N SER A 58 -10.72 8.43 -3.03
CA SER A 58 -11.60 9.30 -2.24
C SER A 58 -10.97 10.65 -1.86
N LEU A 59 -9.63 10.74 -1.90
CA LEU A 59 -8.86 11.92 -1.50
C LEU A 59 -7.99 12.45 -2.65
N GLN A 60 -8.34 12.15 -3.91
CA GLN A 60 -7.47 12.35 -5.08
C GLN A 60 -6.99 13.79 -5.26
N LEU A 61 -7.78 14.79 -4.87
CA LEU A 61 -7.39 16.20 -4.92
C LEU A 61 -6.21 16.51 -4.00
N PHE A 62 -6.23 15.96 -2.78
CA PHE A 62 -5.17 16.14 -1.79
C PHE A 62 -4.00 15.18 -2.01
N ALA A 63 -4.27 13.98 -2.52
CA ALA A 63 -3.25 12.97 -2.75
C ALA A 63 -2.19 13.46 -3.75
N LYS A 64 -2.58 14.23 -4.78
CA LYS A 64 -1.64 14.81 -5.77
C LYS A 64 -0.64 15.80 -5.17
N GLU A 65 -0.95 16.39 -4.02
CA GLU A 65 -0.08 17.33 -3.31
C GLU A 65 0.90 16.61 -2.37
N MET A 66 0.74 15.29 -2.18
CA MET A 66 1.67 14.50 -1.37
C MET A 66 2.92 14.16 -2.17
N ASP A 67 4.09 14.42 -1.59
CA ASP A 67 5.39 14.01 -2.16
C ASP A 67 5.42 12.52 -2.53
N ASP A 68 4.84 11.67 -1.66
CA ASP A 68 4.79 10.23 -1.85
C ASP A 68 3.91 9.79 -3.03
N PHE A 69 2.95 10.61 -3.48
CA PHE A 69 2.06 10.25 -4.59
C PHE A 69 2.79 10.25 -5.93
N ASN A 70 3.68 11.22 -6.14
CA ASN A 70 4.49 11.31 -7.36
C ASN A 70 5.58 10.22 -7.43
N LEU A 71 5.82 9.52 -6.32
CA LEU A 71 6.74 8.39 -6.23
C LEU A 71 6.07 7.03 -6.45
N LEU A 72 4.74 7.01 -6.61
CA LEU A 72 4.01 5.78 -6.90
C LEU A 72 4.43 5.20 -8.26
N ARG A 73 4.47 3.86 -8.32
CA ARG A 73 4.71 3.15 -9.57
C ARG A 73 3.62 3.45 -10.59
N VAL A 74 3.97 3.43 -11.88
CA VAL A 74 3.05 3.76 -12.98
C VAL A 74 1.82 2.85 -12.98
N GLU A 75 1.98 1.59 -12.59
CA GLU A 75 0.87 0.63 -12.47
C GLU A 75 -0.13 1.05 -11.39
N ILE A 76 0.37 1.50 -10.23
CA ILE A 76 -0.46 1.99 -9.13
C ILE A 76 -1.16 3.29 -9.54
N LEU A 77 -0.43 4.21 -10.17
CA LEU A 77 -1.00 5.45 -10.69
C LEU A 77 -2.09 5.19 -11.73
N ARG A 78 -1.90 4.19 -12.59
CA ARG A 78 -2.92 3.77 -13.57
C ARG A 78 -4.18 3.30 -12.86
N ASP A 79 -4.05 2.44 -11.85
CA ASP A 79 -5.18 1.94 -11.07
C ASP A 79 -5.93 3.06 -10.32
N ILE A 80 -5.24 4.16 -9.99
CA ILE A 80 -5.83 5.35 -9.34
C ILE A 80 -6.54 6.25 -10.35
N ILE A 81 -5.89 6.58 -11.47
CA ILE A 81 -6.36 7.58 -12.44
C ILE A 81 -7.45 7.00 -13.36
N PHE A 82 -7.32 5.74 -13.75
CA PHE A 82 -8.24 5.06 -14.66
C PHE A 82 -8.97 3.95 -13.90
N PRO A 83 -10.30 4.04 -13.71
CA PRO A 83 -11.09 3.03 -13.01
C PRO A 83 -11.29 1.75 -13.82
#